data_AF-A0A7Y9WUI1-F1
#
_entry.id   AF-A0A7Y9WUI1-F1
#
_cell.length_a   1.000
_cell.length_b   1.000
_cell.length_c   1.000
_cell.angle_alpha   90.00
_cell.angle_beta   90.00
_cell.angle_gamma   90.00
#
_symmetry.space_group_name_H-M   'P 1'
#
loop_
_entity.id
_entity.type
_entity.pdbx_description
1 polymer ?
#
loop_
_entity_poly.entity_id
_entity_poly.type
_entity_poly.pdbx_seq_one_letter_code
_entity_poly.pdbx_strand_id
1 'polypeptide(L)'
;MLALIGTVAIVALFGLIITKRLSPLVALIVVPIVAALAAGFGLSTAKYIVHGVQNIGPVAGMFVFAILFFGILTDAGMLDPIINGVLRVVGCHPTRIVMGSALLALLIHLDGSGAVTFLVTLPAMLPLYTRLGIDKRILACVASMAAGVNFLPWVGPMLRASAALHIPGTVIFYPMLPVQIVGLVFVFGSAYWLGKREEKRLGLDRASAAAVAVTPRELSAEEQVLRRPGRFWINLALTLFVLVTLVSGIVDPMVMFMLGTVAALIINYPDVKQQRERIDAHAKAALMMASVLLAAGAFTGIMSGTGMLTAMAQVLVQHVPVEHARHMPFVLGLVSMPLSLLFDPDSFYFGILPVLAESGKLLGVPPVQMAQAALLGQMTTGFPVSPLTPATFLIVGLTGVELAEHQKFTIPFLFAATVIMVFTAVLVGVFPL
;
A
#
# COMPACT_ATOMS: atom_id res chain seq x y z
N MET A 1 19.95 28.79 -9.95
CA MET A 1 18.55 29.27 -10.02
C MET A 1 17.54 28.12 -10.01
N LEU A 2 17.55 27.21 -10.99
CA LEU A 2 16.59 26.08 -11.06
C LEU A 2 16.58 25.17 -9.82
N ALA A 3 17.75 24.86 -9.26
CA ALA A 3 17.84 24.07 -8.02
C ALA A 3 17.12 24.74 -6.84
N LEU A 4 17.26 26.06 -6.70
CA LEU A 4 16.57 26.83 -5.66
C LEU A 4 15.06 26.85 -5.88
N ILE A 5 14.61 27.12 -7.10
CA ILE A 5 13.19 27.13 -7.45
C ILE A 5 12.57 25.75 -7.20
N GLY A 6 13.23 24.68 -7.65
CA GLY A 6 12.79 23.31 -7.39
C GLY A 6 12.75 22.99 -5.90
N THR A 7 13.76 23.39 -5.13
CA THR A 7 13.80 23.18 -3.67
C THR A 7 12.66 23.91 -2.97
N VAL A 8 12.42 25.17 -3.33
CA VAL A 8 11.29 25.97 -2.81
C VAL A 8 9.96 25.33 -3.21
N ALA A 9 9.83 24.84 -4.45
CA ALA A 9 8.63 24.15 -4.91
C ALA A 9 8.36 22.89 -4.07
N ILE A 10 9.38 22.08 -3.81
CA ILE A 10 9.25 20.88 -2.98
C ILE A 10 8.89 21.25 -1.53
N VAL A 11 9.59 22.20 -0.92
CA VAL A 11 9.26 22.67 0.44
C VAL A 11 7.85 23.25 0.51
N ALA A 12 7.41 24.00 -0.51
CA ALA A 12 6.07 24.54 -0.60
C ALA A 12 5.02 23.43 -0.76
N LEU A 13 5.27 22.43 -1.62
CA LEU A 13 4.41 21.26 -1.79
C LEU A 13 4.19 20.56 -0.44
N PHE A 14 5.28 20.22 0.25
CA PHE A 14 5.23 19.59 1.57
C PHE A 14 4.51 20.46 2.59
N GLY A 15 4.90 21.74 2.69
CA GLY A 15 4.33 22.67 3.66
C GLY A 15 2.82 22.83 3.47
N LEU A 16 2.35 22.95 2.23
CA LEU A 16 0.93 23.13 1.90
C LEU A 16 0.09 21.88 2.19
N ILE A 17 0.64 20.68 1.93
CA ILE A 17 -0.04 19.40 2.22
C ILE A 17 -0.09 19.13 3.72
N ILE A 18 1.06 19.21 4.42
CA ILE A 18 1.16 18.91 5.85
C ILE A 18 0.32 19.90 6.69
N THR A 19 0.32 21.18 6.32
CA THR A 19 -0.51 22.20 6.99
C THR A 19 -1.99 22.14 6.59
N LYS A 20 -2.37 21.18 5.73
CA LYS A 20 -3.74 20.99 5.22
C LYS A 20 -4.33 22.24 4.54
N ARG A 21 -3.48 23.11 4.01
CA ARG A 21 -3.92 24.31 3.26
C ARG A 21 -4.37 23.97 1.85
N LEU A 22 -3.78 22.93 1.25
CA LEU A 22 -4.20 22.37 -0.04
C LEU A 22 -4.33 20.85 0.06
N SER A 23 -5.22 20.27 -0.76
CA SER A 23 -5.22 18.83 -0.98
C SER A 23 -4.00 18.41 -1.83
N PRO A 24 -3.53 17.15 -1.74
CA PRO A 24 -2.42 16.67 -2.56
C PRO A 24 -2.63 16.90 -4.06
N LEU A 25 -3.83 16.64 -4.57
CA LEU A 25 -4.19 16.88 -5.96
C LEU A 25 -3.94 18.33 -6.39
N VAL A 26 -4.41 19.30 -5.59
CA VAL A 26 -4.27 20.72 -5.93
C VAL A 26 -2.81 21.14 -5.82
N ALA A 27 -2.11 20.69 -4.78
CA ALA A 27 -0.71 21.04 -4.54
C ALA A 27 0.20 20.48 -5.65
N LEU A 28 0.00 19.23 -6.08
CA LEU A 28 0.75 18.57 -7.15
C LEU A 28 0.55 19.24 -8.52
N ILE A 29 -0.53 19.98 -8.74
CA ILE A 29 -0.76 20.72 -9.99
C ILE A 29 -0.21 22.14 -9.87
N VAL A 30 -0.64 22.89 -8.86
CA VAL A 30 -0.38 24.34 -8.78
C VAL A 30 1.08 24.64 -8.50
N VAL A 31 1.71 23.94 -7.55
CA VAL A 31 3.08 24.22 -7.11
C VAL A 31 4.10 24.10 -8.25
N PRO A 32 4.16 23.00 -9.02
CA PRO A 32 5.13 22.89 -10.11
C PRO A 32 4.81 23.85 -11.26
N ILE A 33 3.54 24.19 -11.51
CA ILE A 33 3.18 25.20 -12.51
C ILE A 33 3.74 26.56 -12.12
N VAL A 34 3.50 27.00 -10.88
CA VAL A 34 4.03 28.27 -10.37
C VAL A 34 5.56 28.28 -10.44
N ALA A 35 6.21 27.18 -10.06
CA ALA A 35 7.66 27.03 -10.15
C ALA A 35 8.18 27.15 -11.59
N ALA A 36 7.56 26.47 -12.55
CA ALA A 36 7.95 26.50 -13.95
C ALA A 36 7.76 27.89 -14.58
N LEU A 37 6.65 28.57 -14.24
CA LEU A 37 6.40 29.94 -14.66
C LEU A 37 7.43 30.91 -14.07
N ALA A 38 7.74 30.78 -12.77
CA ALA A 38 8.77 31.58 -12.10
C ALA A 38 10.18 31.32 -12.67
N ALA A 39 10.44 30.12 -13.18
CA ALA A 39 11.68 29.76 -13.87
C ALA A 39 11.75 30.21 -15.34
N GLY A 40 10.70 30.86 -15.86
CA GLY A 40 10.68 31.44 -17.21
C GLY A 40 10.23 30.48 -18.33
N PHE A 41 9.68 29.31 -18.01
CA PHE A 41 9.25 28.35 -19.04
C PHE A 41 7.94 28.71 -19.75
N GLY A 42 7.15 29.64 -19.19
CA GLY A 42 5.93 30.16 -19.80
C GLY A 42 4.96 29.04 -20.24
N LEU A 43 4.43 29.15 -21.47
CA LEU A 43 3.47 28.19 -22.03
C LEU A 43 4.06 26.80 -22.33
N SER A 44 5.40 26.66 -22.39
CA SER A 44 6.04 25.36 -22.58
C SER A 44 5.73 24.40 -21.42
N THR A 45 5.35 24.93 -20.25
CA THR A 45 4.87 24.16 -19.09
C THR A 45 3.74 23.19 -19.46
N ALA A 46 2.84 23.58 -20.37
CA ALA A 46 1.73 22.72 -20.80
C ALA A 46 2.22 21.43 -21.49
N LYS A 47 3.32 21.50 -22.25
CA LYS A 47 3.90 20.31 -22.92
C LYS A 47 4.43 19.31 -21.90
N TYR A 48 5.10 19.82 -20.84
CA TYR A 48 5.62 18.98 -19.76
C TYR A 48 4.51 18.32 -18.97
N ILE A 49 3.39 19.02 -18.73
CA ILE A 49 2.19 18.45 -18.11
C ILE A 49 1.65 17.29 -18.95
N VAL A 50 1.37 17.53 -20.24
CA VAL A 50 0.78 16.51 -21.13
C VAL A 50 1.67 15.28 -21.20
N HIS A 51 2.99 15.46 -21.38
CA HIS A 51 3.95 14.37 -21.44
C HIS A 51 3.98 13.56 -20.13
N GLY A 52 4.02 14.25 -18.98
CA GLY A 52 3.98 13.60 -17.67
C GLY A 52 2.69 12.79 -17.46
N VAL A 53 1.54 13.37 -17.79
CA VAL A 53 0.22 12.71 -17.70
C VAL A 53 0.15 11.47 -18.60
N GLN A 54 0.66 11.55 -19.83
CA GLN A 54 0.70 10.42 -20.76
C GLN A 54 1.51 9.24 -20.20
N ASN A 55 2.64 9.51 -19.57
CA ASN A 55 3.49 8.45 -19.00
C ASN A 55 2.86 7.77 -17.77
N ILE A 56 2.00 8.46 -17.03
CA ILE A 56 1.30 7.89 -15.86
C ILE A 56 -0.04 7.24 -16.22
N GLY A 57 -0.58 7.53 -17.40
CA GLY A 57 -1.86 7.01 -17.88
C GLY A 57 -2.07 5.51 -17.62
N PRO A 58 -1.14 4.62 -18.00
CA PRO A 58 -1.26 3.19 -17.75
C PRO A 58 -1.36 2.82 -16.25
N VAL A 59 -0.57 3.47 -15.40
CA VAL A 59 -0.57 3.23 -13.93
C VAL A 59 -1.89 3.69 -13.32
N ALA A 60 -2.39 4.86 -13.73
CA ALA A 60 -3.69 5.36 -13.29
C ALA A 60 -4.84 4.46 -13.74
N GLY A 61 -4.81 4.00 -15.00
CA GLY A 61 -5.79 3.07 -15.55
C GLY A 61 -5.81 1.74 -14.82
N MET A 62 -4.63 1.14 -14.59
CA MET A 62 -4.50 -0.08 -13.79
C MET A 62 -5.16 0.09 -12.43
N PHE A 63 -4.93 1.22 -11.76
CA PHE A 63 -5.45 1.43 -10.42
C PHE A 63 -6.97 1.55 -10.37
N VAL A 64 -7.57 2.27 -11.33
CA VAL A 64 -9.03 2.39 -11.46
C VAL A 64 -9.65 1.01 -11.60
N PHE A 65 -9.14 0.19 -12.52
CA PHE A 65 -9.71 -1.14 -12.77
C PHE A 65 -9.38 -2.14 -11.66
N ALA A 66 -8.25 -2.01 -10.96
CA ALA A 66 -7.98 -2.83 -9.78
C ALA A 66 -8.99 -2.55 -8.66
N ILE A 67 -9.28 -1.28 -8.37
CA ILE A 67 -10.30 -0.90 -7.38
C ILE A 67 -11.67 -1.44 -7.79
N LEU A 68 -12.07 -1.25 -9.05
CA LEU A 68 -13.34 -1.77 -9.52
C LEU A 68 -13.41 -3.28 -9.39
N PHE A 69 -12.40 -4.00 -9.90
CA PHE A 69 -12.35 -5.46 -9.87
C PHE A 69 -12.51 -6.02 -8.45
N PHE A 70 -11.66 -5.60 -7.51
CA PHE A 70 -11.73 -6.10 -6.14
C PHE A 70 -12.96 -5.58 -5.39
N GLY A 71 -13.41 -4.37 -5.66
CA GLY A 71 -14.65 -3.82 -5.10
C GLY A 71 -15.86 -4.65 -5.49
N ILE A 72 -15.99 -5.01 -6.78
CA ILE A 72 -17.07 -5.86 -7.30
C ILE A 72 -17.03 -7.26 -6.68
N LEU A 73 -15.85 -7.87 -6.55
CA LEU A 73 -15.71 -9.19 -5.93
C LEU A 73 -16.04 -9.16 -4.44
N THR A 74 -15.68 -8.06 -3.76
CA THR A 74 -16.03 -7.82 -2.36
C THR A 74 -17.54 -7.68 -2.21
N ASP A 75 -18.20 -6.88 -3.06
CA ASP A 75 -19.66 -6.76 -3.08
C ASP A 75 -20.34 -8.10 -3.31
N ALA A 76 -19.79 -8.92 -4.22
CA ALA A 76 -20.30 -10.26 -4.52
C ALA A 76 -20.09 -11.28 -3.38
N GLY A 77 -19.30 -10.96 -2.36
CA GLY A 77 -19.08 -11.84 -1.20
C GLY A 77 -17.98 -12.86 -1.35
N MET A 78 -17.02 -12.63 -2.26
CA MET A 78 -15.91 -13.56 -2.48
C MET A 78 -15.10 -13.82 -1.19
N LEU A 79 -15.03 -12.83 -0.29
CA LEU A 79 -14.31 -12.92 0.97
C LEU A 79 -15.05 -13.75 2.04
N ASP A 80 -16.38 -13.89 1.97
CA ASP A 80 -17.18 -14.48 3.05
C ASP A 80 -16.81 -15.95 3.34
N PRO A 81 -16.66 -16.84 2.33
CA PRO A 81 -16.23 -18.21 2.58
C PRO A 81 -14.80 -18.31 3.11
N ILE A 82 -13.93 -17.38 2.73
CA ILE A 82 -12.54 -17.31 3.21
C ILE A 82 -12.54 -16.97 4.71
N ILE A 83 -13.27 -15.93 5.11
CA ILE A 83 -13.44 -15.53 6.51
C ILE A 83 -14.00 -16.71 7.33
N ASN A 84 -15.10 -17.31 6.86
CA ASN A 84 -15.73 -18.44 7.55
C ASN A 84 -14.83 -19.68 7.62
N GLY A 85 -13.96 -19.89 6.63
CA GLY A 85 -12.96 -20.95 6.63
C GLY A 85 -11.90 -20.72 7.71
N VAL A 86 -11.32 -19.51 7.76
CA VAL A 86 -10.33 -19.14 8.79
C VAL A 86 -10.95 -19.27 10.19
N LEU A 87 -12.14 -18.70 10.42
CA LEU A 87 -12.82 -18.76 11.71
C LEU A 87 -13.11 -20.20 12.18
N ARG A 88 -13.39 -21.12 11.25
CA ARG A 88 -13.57 -22.55 11.56
C ARG A 88 -12.27 -23.23 11.99
N VAL A 89 -11.13 -22.84 11.41
CA VAL A 89 -9.82 -23.48 11.67
C VAL A 89 -9.17 -22.96 12.95
N VAL A 90 -9.32 -21.68 13.26
CA VAL A 90 -8.63 -21.07 14.42
C VAL A 90 -9.12 -21.63 15.76
N GLY A 91 -10.42 -21.93 15.88
CA GLY A 91 -11.02 -22.41 17.12
C GLY A 91 -10.75 -21.47 18.31
N CYS A 92 -10.41 -22.04 19.47
CA CYS A 92 -10.24 -21.30 20.73
C CYS A 92 -8.78 -21.12 21.19
N HIS A 93 -7.79 -21.42 20.34
CA HIS A 93 -6.38 -21.36 20.74
C HIS A 93 -5.78 -20.00 20.38
N PRO A 94 -5.26 -19.19 21.35
CA PRO A 94 -4.69 -17.87 21.06
C PRO A 94 -3.65 -17.89 19.93
N THR A 95 -2.76 -18.88 19.92
CA THR A 95 -1.77 -19.07 18.84
C THR A 95 -2.41 -19.20 17.46
N ARG A 96 -3.48 -19.99 17.32
CA ARG A 96 -4.17 -20.15 16.04
C ARG A 96 -4.96 -18.91 15.67
N ILE A 97 -5.58 -18.24 16.65
CA ILE A 97 -6.36 -17.02 16.43
C ILE A 97 -5.47 -15.91 15.90
N VAL A 98 -4.32 -15.66 16.54
CA VAL A 98 -3.38 -14.61 16.11
C VAL A 98 -2.79 -14.91 14.72
N MET A 99 -2.42 -16.16 14.46
CA MET A 99 -1.98 -16.61 13.14
C MET A 99 -3.07 -16.47 12.07
N GLY A 100 -4.31 -16.82 12.43
CA GLY A 100 -5.47 -16.67 11.55
C GLY A 100 -5.81 -15.21 11.27
N SER A 101 -5.60 -14.30 12.22
CA SER A 101 -5.75 -12.85 12.00
C SER A 101 -4.73 -12.32 11.00
N ALA A 102 -3.47 -12.75 11.10
CA ALA A 102 -2.43 -12.40 10.14
C ALA A 102 -2.76 -12.97 8.74
N LEU A 103 -3.16 -14.24 8.67
CA LEU A 103 -3.53 -14.89 7.41
C LEU A 103 -4.75 -14.21 6.77
N LEU A 104 -5.78 -13.91 7.56
CA LEU A 104 -6.99 -13.27 7.06
C LEU A 104 -6.69 -11.87 6.52
N ALA A 105 -5.91 -11.07 7.26
CA ALA A 105 -5.45 -9.76 6.80
C ALA A 105 -4.66 -9.88 5.48
N LEU A 106 -3.74 -10.84 5.38
CA LEU A 106 -2.94 -11.05 4.18
C LEU A 106 -3.82 -11.41 2.97
N LEU A 107 -4.76 -12.35 3.14
CA LEU A 107 -5.65 -12.80 2.08
C LEU A 107 -6.58 -11.68 1.59
N ILE A 108 -7.09 -10.86 2.50
CA ILE A 108 -7.94 -9.72 2.13
C ILE A 108 -7.09 -8.64 1.45
N HIS A 109 -5.89 -8.35 1.96
CA HIS A 109 -4.98 -7.36 1.39
C HIS A 109 -4.42 -7.74 0.00
N LEU A 110 -4.74 -8.92 -0.54
CA LEU A 110 -4.46 -9.23 -1.94
C LEU A 110 -5.12 -8.21 -2.89
N ASP A 111 -6.19 -7.53 -2.44
CA ASP A 111 -6.81 -6.40 -3.15
C ASP A 111 -5.96 -5.11 -3.14
N GLY A 112 -4.93 -5.03 -2.30
CA GLY A 112 -4.09 -3.86 -2.09
C GLY A 112 -4.76 -2.72 -1.31
N SER A 113 -5.93 -2.94 -0.73
CA SER A 113 -6.70 -1.94 0.01
C SER A 113 -6.55 -2.15 1.52
N GLY A 114 -5.75 -1.31 2.15
CA GLY A 114 -5.64 -1.29 3.62
C GLY A 114 -6.98 -1.05 4.31
N ALA A 115 -7.85 -0.23 3.72
CA ALA A 115 -9.17 0.05 4.29
C ALA A 115 -10.07 -1.19 4.32
N VAL A 116 -10.19 -1.91 3.20
CA VAL A 116 -10.98 -3.15 3.12
C VAL A 116 -10.39 -4.22 4.02
N THR A 117 -9.06 -4.35 4.02
CA THR A 117 -8.32 -5.27 4.90
C THR A 117 -8.72 -5.10 6.36
N PHE A 118 -8.72 -3.87 6.87
CA PHE A 118 -9.04 -3.61 8.28
C PHE A 118 -10.54 -3.66 8.57
N LEU A 119 -11.39 -3.13 7.68
CA LEU A 119 -12.86 -3.18 7.81
C LEU A 119 -13.41 -4.59 7.82
N VAL A 120 -12.73 -5.54 7.19
CA VAL A 120 -13.14 -6.93 7.15
C VAL A 120 -12.45 -7.74 8.26
N THR A 121 -11.12 -7.66 8.37
CA THR A 121 -10.36 -8.51 9.29
C THR A 121 -10.60 -8.17 10.75
N LEU A 122 -10.56 -6.88 11.12
CA LEU A 122 -10.59 -6.48 12.53
C LEU A 122 -11.96 -6.83 13.15
N PRO A 123 -13.12 -6.47 12.56
CA PRO A 123 -14.41 -6.87 13.11
C PRO A 123 -14.65 -8.38 13.11
N ALA A 124 -14.12 -9.11 12.12
CA ALA A 124 -14.26 -10.57 12.07
C ALA A 124 -13.49 -11.28 13.21
N MET A 125 -12.31 -10.77 13.56
CA MET A 125 -11.44 -11.41 14.55
C MET A 125 -11.62 -10.84 15.96
N LEU A 126 -12.02 -9.58 16.12
CA LEU A 126 -12.11 -8.90 17.42
C LEU A 126 -13.01 -9.62 18.46
N PRO A 127 -14.16 -10.23 18.10
CA PRO A 127 -14.97 -10.98 19.05
C PRO A 127 -14.20 -12.14 19.70
N LEU A 128 -13.30 -12.81 18.96
CA LEU A 128 -12.46 -13.88 19.48
C LEU A 128 -11.45 -13.35 20.50
N TYR A 129 -10.82 -12.22 20.19
CA TYR A 129 -9.87 -11.57 21.10
C TYR A 129 -10.56 -11.13 22.39
N THR A 130 -11.75 -10.52 22.27
CA THR A 130 -12.50 -10.01 23.41
C THR A 130 -13.00 -11.14 24.32
N ARG A 131 -13.56 -12.22 23.74
CA ARG A 131 -14.10 -13.34 24.52
C ARG A 131 -13.03 -14.13 25.27
N LEU A 132 -11.86 -14.33 24.66
CA LEU A 132 -10.74 -15.05 25.28
C LEU A 132 -9.83 -14.13 26.11
N GLY A 133 -10.09 -12.83 26.14
CA GLY A 133 -9.26 -11.85 26.84
C GLY A 133 -7.85 -11.71 26.25
N ILE A 134 -7.68 -11.98 24.95
CA ILE A 134 -6.43 -11.74 24.21
C ILE A 134 -6.24 -10.24 24.04
N ASP A 135 -5.01 -9.75 24.20
CA ASP A 135 -4.68 -8.36 24.00
C ASP A 135 -5.02 -7.88 22.57
N LYS A 136 -5.94 -6.91 22.46
CA LYS A 136 -6.42 -6.36 21.18
C LYS A 136 -5.32 -5.65 20.40
N ARG A 137 -4.27 -5.17 21.06
CA ARG A 137 -3.09 -4.57 20.39
C ARG A 137 -2.38 -5.60 19.50
N ILE A 138 -2.45 -6.88 19.85
CA ILE A 138 -1.90 -7.96 19.02
C ILE A 138 -2.69 -8.08 17.72
N LEU A 139 -4.02 -7.98 17.74
CA LEU A 139 -4.84 -7.99 16.52
C LEU A 139 -4.48 -6.83 15.60
N ALA A 140 -4.42 -5.61 16.16
CA ALA A 140 -4.03 -4.41 15.43
C ALA A 140 -2.62 -4.57 14.81
N CYS A 141 -1.68 -5.11 15.59
CA CYS A 141 -0.29 -5.31 15.17
C CYS A 141 -0.14 -6.33 14.05
N VAL A 142 -0.71 -7.55 14.19
CA VAL A 142 -0.53 -8.61 13.18
C VAL A 142 -1.26 -8.30 11.89
N ALA A 143 -2.44 -7.66 11.95
CA ALA A 143 -3.12 -7.19 10.75
C ALA A 143 -2.31 -6.09 10.05
N SER A 144 -1.74 -5.15 10.81
CA SER A 144 -0.86 -4.10 10.29
C SER A 144 0.39 -4.65 9.63
N MET A 145 1.04 -5.64 10.27
CA MET A 145 2.20 -6.33 9.71
C MET A 145 1.86 -7.06 8.42
N ALA A 146 0.77 -7.84 8.41
CA ALA A 146 0.35 -8.61 7.24
C ALA A 146 0.06 -7.72 6.03
N ALA A 147 -0.68 -6.61 6.23
CA ALA A 147 -0.91 -5.63 5.18
C ALA A 147 0.40 -4.91 4.81
N GLY A 148 1.22 -4.58 5.80
CA GLY A 148 2.41 -3.76 5.61
C GLY A 148 3.58 -4.46 4.93
N VAL A 149 3.71 -5.79 5.00
CA VAL A 149 4.72 -6.53 4.22
C VAL A 149 4.20 -6.95 2.84
N ASN A 150 2.92 -6.70 2.54
CA ASN A 150 2.29 -7.16 1.31
C ASN A 150 2.32 -6.08 0.21
N PHE A 151 3.51 -5.79 -0.34
CA PHE A 151 3.73 -4.74 -1.34
C PHE A 151 3.55 -5.19 -2.81
N LEU A 152 2.38 -5.74 -3.14
CA LEU A 152 2.06 -6.23 -4.49
C LEU A 152 2.12 -5.13 -5.57
N PRO A 153 2.26 -5.47 -6.87
CA PRO A 153 2.40 -4.51 -7.97
C PRO A 153 1.32 -3.40 -8.03
N TRP A 154 0.12 -3.68 -7.51
CA TRP A 154 -1.04 -2.78 -7.52
C TRP A 154 -1.33 -2.12 -6.17
N VAL A 155 -0.48 -2.27 -5.16
CA VAL A 155 -0.71 -1.58 -3.87
C VAL A 155 -0.31 -0.11 -3.94
N GLY A 156 -0.93 0.72 -3.08
CA GLY A 156 -0.74 2.17 -3.09
C GLY A 156 0.72 2.66 -3.13
N PRO A 157 1.63 2.18 -2.28
CA PRO A 157 3.04 2.57 -2.32
C PRO A 157 3.76 2.22 -3.62
N MET A 158 3.55 1.00 -4.12
CA MET A 158 4.15 0.51 -5.37
C MET A 158 3.76 1.40 -6.55
N LEU A 159 2.48 1.76 -6.63
CA LEU A 159 1.96 2.60 -7.70
C LEU A 159 2.48 4.01 -7.65
N ARG A 160 2.65 4.57 -6.45
CA ARG A 160 3.25 5.89 -6.26
C ARG A 160 4.72 5.89 -6.65
N ALA A 161 5.48 4.87 -6.24
CA ALA A 161 6.88 4.71 -6.66
C ALA A 161 7.01 4.57 -8.17
N SER A 162 6.16 3.71 -8.76
CA SER A 162 6.08 3.48 -10.20
C SER A 162 5.77 4.76 -10.96
N ALA A 163 4.78 5.53 -10.50
CA ALA A 163 4.40 6.78 -11.12
C ALA A 163 5.47 7.88 -10.94
N ALA A 164 6.02 8.02 -9.75
CA ALA A 164 7.02 9.04 -9.45
C ALA A 164 8.31 8.89 -10.28
N LEU A 165 8.72 7.65 -10.53
CA LEU A 165 9.98 7.35 -11.22
C LEU A 165 9.79 6.91 -12.67
N HIS A 166 8.56 6.77 -13.13
CA HIS A 166 8.21 6.24 -14.46
C HIS A 166 8.79 4.84 -14.70
N ILE A 167 8.77 3.99 -13.68
CA ILE A 167 9.27 2.61 -13.73
C ILE A 167 8.08 1.66 -13.57
N PRO A 168 7.86 0.68 -14.47
CA PRO A 168 6.76 -0.27 -14.31
C PRO A 168 6.82 -0.99 -12.94
N GLY A 169 5.70 -1.10 -12.24
CA GLY A 169 5.64 -1.73 -10.91
C GLY A 169 6.14 -3.17 -10.88
N THR A 170 5.98 -3.93 -11.97
CA THR A 170 6.51 -5.29 -12.11
C THR A 170 8.04 -5.35 -12.11
N VAL A 171 8.70 -4.37 -12.73
CA VAL A 171 10.17 -4.24 -12.74
C VAL A 171 10.69 -3.96 -11.33
N ILE A 172 9.96 -3.16 -10.55
CA ILE A 172 10.28 -2.90 -9.15
C ILE A 172 10.05 -4.16 -8.30
N PHE A 173 8.94 -4.86 -8.53
CA PHE A 173 8.44 -5.95 -7.70
C PHE A 173 9.19 -7.29 -7.86
N TYR A 174 9.49 -7.74 -9.07
CA TYR A 174 10.03 -9.10 -9.25
C TYR A 174 11.32 -9.40 -8.47
N PRO A 175 12.33 -8.50 -8.45
CA PRO A 175 13.53 -8.71 -7.63
C PRO A 175 13.24 -8.73 -6.12
N MET A 176 12.09 -8.19 -5.69
CA MET A 176 11.68 -8.07 -4.30
C MET A 176 10.89 -9.28 -3.79
N LEU A 177 10.58 -10.27 -4.63
CA LEU A 177 9.86 -11.48 -4.23
C LEU A 177 10.52 -12.22 -3.05
N PRO A 178 11.85 -12.50 -3.06
CA PRO A 178 12.51 -13.12 -1.91
C PRO A 178 12.38 -12.27 -0.64
N VAL A 179 12.46 -10.95 -0.79
CA VAL A 179 12.35 -9.99 0.33
C VAL A 179 10.96 -10.04 0.94
N GLN A 180 9.91 -10.09 0.10
CA GLN A 180 8.53 -10.22 0.54
C GLN A 180 8.30 -11.54 1.28
N ILE A 181 8.84 -12.65 0.77
CA ILE A 181 8.74 -13.98 1.41
C ILE A 181 9.34 -13.93 2.82
N VAL A 182 10.53 -13.33 2.98
CA VAL A 182 11.15 -13.17 4.31
C VAL A 182 10.31 -12.28 5.21
N GLY A 183 9.74 -11.19 4.68
CA GLY A 183 8.78 -10.35 5.40
C GLY A 183 7.59 -11.16 5.91
N LEU A 184 6.97 -11.98 5.06
CA LEU A 184 5.85 -12.85 5.44
C LEU A 184 6.24 -13.88 6.49
N VAL A 185 7.42 -14.51 6.37
CA VAL A 185 7.96 -15.42 7.40
C VAL A 185 8.10 -14.69 8.74
N PHE A 186 8.59 -13.44 8.73
CA PHE A 186 8.68 -12.62 9.94
C PHE A 186 7.30 -12.31 10.54
N VAL A 187 6.30 -11.97 9.71
CA VAL A 187 4.92 -11.72 10.18
C VAL A 187 4.34 -12.94 10.87
N PHE A 188 4.41 -14.11 10.23
CA PHE A 188 3.87 -15.34 10.80
C PHE A 188 4.69 -15.83 12.00
N GLY A 189 6.01 -15.64 11.99
CA GLY A 189 6.86 -15.91 13.16
C GLY A 189 6.48 -15.03 14.36
N SER A 190 6.28 -13.74 14.14
CA SER A 190 5.85 -12.79 15.17
C SER A 190 4.44 -13.08 15.68
N ALA A 191 3.51 -13.41 14.77
CA ALA A 191 2.14 -13.80 15.11
C ALA A 191 2.10 -15.08 15.97
N TYR A 192 2.88 -16.09 15.60
CA TYR A 192 3.03 -17.32 16.39
C TYR A 192 3.59 -17.03 17.78
N TRP A 193 4.66 -16.23 17.87
CA TRP A 193 5.29 -15.89 19.14
C TRP A 193 4.35 -15.08 20.06
N LEU A 194 3.66 -14.07 19.52
CA LEU A 194 2.65 -13.28 20.26
C LEU A 194 1.50 -14.17 20.74
N GLY A 195 1.01 -15.06 19.87
CA GLY A 195 -0.05 -16.00 20.21
C GLY A 195 0.35 -16.98 21.31
N LYS A 196 1.57 -17.54 21.26
CA LYS A 196 2.10 -18.44 22.30
C LYS A 196 2.31 -17.74 23.64
N ARG A 197 2.72 -16.46 23.60
CA ARG A 197 2.83 -15.62 24.80
C ARG A 197 1.46 -15.43 25.46
N GLU A 198 0.42 -15.20 24.67
CA GLU A 198 -0.94 -15.07 25.17
C GLU A 198 -1.52 -16.39 25.68
N GLU A 199 -1.22 -17.50 25.00
CA GLU A 199 -1.58 -18.85 25.46
C GLU A 199 -0.99 -19.13 26.86
N LYS A 200 0.29 -18.81 27.06
CA LYS A 200 0.94 -18.90 28.37
C LYS A 200 0.37 -17.93 29.40
N ARG A 201 0.07 -16.68 29.01
CA ARG A 201 -0.49 -15.66 29.92
C ARG A 201 -1.88 -16.03 30.42
N LEU A 202 -2.70 -16.60 29.54
CA LEU A 202 -4.09 -16.94 29.82
C LEU A 202 -4.26 -18.32 30.47
N GLY A 203 -3.20 -19.15 30.50
CA GLY A 203 -3.26 -20.49 31.09
C GLY A 203 -4.26 -21.41 30.39
N LEU A 204 -4.55 -21.15 29.11
CA LEU A 204 -5.50 -21.91 28.31
C LEU A 204 -4.84 -23.20 27.81
N ASP A 205 -4.76 -24.22 28.67
CA ASP A 205 -4.48 -25.59 28.23
C ASP A 205 -5.74 -26.20 27.58
N ARG A 206 -5.53 -27.20 26.72
CA ARG A 206 -6.49 -27.86 25.78
C ARG A 206 -7.92 -28.13 26.31
N ALA A 207 -8.17 -28.13 27.61
CA ALA A 207 -9.44 -28.46 28.25
C ALA A 207 -10.49 -27.34 28.25
N SER A 208 -10.12 -26.06 28.10
CA SER A 208 -11.07 -24.92 28.20
C SER A 208 -11.67 -24.49 26.84
N ALA A 209 -11.36 -25.21 25.76
CA ALA A 209 -11.72 -24.82 24.38
C ALA A 209 -13.15 -25.21 23.95
N ALA A 210 -13.89 -25.95 24.78
CA ALA A 210 -15.21 -26.48 24.44
C ALA A 210 -16.32 -25.49 24.80
N ALA A 211 -16.51 -24.46 23.96
CA ALA A 211 -17.78 -23.75 23.70
C ALA A 211 -17.52 -22.32 23.21
N VAL A 212 -16.97 -22.15 22.00
CA VAL A 212 -17.04 -20.84 21.33
C VAL A 212 -17.64 -21.05 19.95
N ALA A 213 -18.97 -20.94 19.88
CA ALA A 213 -19.64 -20.70 18.62
C ALA A 213 -19.25 -19.28 18.16
N VAL A 214 -18.42 -19.21 17.13
CA VAL A 214 -18.14 -17.97 16.42
C VAL A 214 -19.38 -17.65 15.62
N THR A 215 -20.12 -16.63 16.05
CA THR A 215 -21.22 -16.09 15.25
C THR A 215 -20.62 -15.38 14.04
N PRO A 216 -21.03 -15.75 12.80
CA PRO A 216 -20.60 -15.05 11.60
C PRO A 216 -20.89 -13.55 11.72
N ARG A 217 -20.11 -12.72 11.01
CA ARG A 217 -20.44 -11.30 10.84
C ARG A 217 -21.87 -11.19 10.29
N GLU A 218 -22.73 -10.44 10.97
CA GLU A 218 -24.04 -10.09 10.45
C GLU A 218 -23.85 -9.13 9.27
N LEU A 219 -24.38 -9.52 8.11
CA LEU A 219 -24.38 -8.70 6.90
C LEU A 219 -25.50 -7.67 7.00
N SER A 220 -25.22 -6.43 6.58
CA SER A 220 -26.28 -5.42 6.45
C SER A 220 -27.30 -5.82 5.39
N ALA A 221 -28.51 -5.25 5.43
CA ALA A 221 -29.54 -5.51 4.42
C ALA A 221 -29.05 -5.19 3.00
N GLU A 222 -28.25 -4.13 2.84
CA GLU A 222 -27.63 -3.75 1.58
C GLU A 222 -26.59 -4.79 1.14
N GLU A 223 -25.73 -5.26 2.05
CA GLU A 223 -24.75 -6.30 1.72
C GLU A 223 -25.46 -7.58 1.26
N GLN A 224 -26.49 -8.03 1.97
CA GLN A 224 -27.24 -9.25 1.62
C GLN A 224 -27.81 -9.23 0.20
N VAL A 225 -28.30 -8.07 -0.26
CA VAL A 225 -28.83 -7.90 -1.62
C VAL A 225 -27.72 -8.00 -2.68
N LEU A 226 -26.50 -7.60 -2.35
CA LEU A 226 -25.36 -7.60 -3.26
C LEU A 226 -24.64 -8.94 -3.34
N ARG A 227 -24.64 -9.71 -2.25
CA ARG A 227 -23.94 -11.00 -2.15
C ARG A 227 -24.40 -11.99 -3.22
N ARG A 228 -23.47 -12.78 -3.73
CA ARG A 228 -23.68 -13.86 -4.70
C ARG A 228 -23.00 -15.14 -4.18
N PRO A 229 -23.49 -15.73 -3.07
CA PRO A 229 -22.80 -16.81 -2.36
C PRO A 229 -22.54 -18.05 -3.24
N GLY A 230 -23.41 -18.32 -4.23
CA GLY A 230 -23.23 -19.42 -5.19
C GLY A 230 -22.10 -19.24 -6.20
N ARG A 231 -21.47 -18.06 -6.28
CA ARG A 231 -20.43 -17.73 -7.27
C ARG A 231 -19.01 -17.73 -6.72
N PHE A 232 -18.81 -18.18 -5.49
CA PHE A 232 -17.50 -18.18 -4.83
C PHE A 232 -16.40 -18.82 -5.68
N TRP A 233 -16.60 -20.05 -6.17
CA TRP A 233 -15.57 -20.77 -6.92
C TRP A 233 -15.24 -20.13 -8.27
N ILE A 234 -16.23 -19.57 -8.95
CA ILE A 234 -16.03 -18.87 -10.22
C ILE A 234 -15.24 -17.57 -9.97
N ASN A 235 -15.61 -16.82 -8.94
CA ASN A 235 -14.91 -15.60 -8.55
C ASN A 235 -13.48 -15.88 -8.07
N LEU A 236 -13.27 -16.97 -7.34
CA LEU A 236 -11.95 -17.43 -6.94
C LEU A 236 -11.10 -17.80 -8.16
N ALA A 237 -11.64 -18.57 -9.10
CA ALA A 237 -10.95 -18.93 -10.33
C ALA A 237 -10.60 -17.70 -11.17
N LEU A 238 -11.54 -16.75 -11.33
CA LEU A 238 -11.30 -15.49 -12.02
C LEU A 238 -10.19 -14.68 -11.35
N THR A 239 -10.23 -14.57 -10.01
CA THR A 239 -9.22 -13.85 -9.23
C THR A 239 -7.86 -14.49 -9.39
N LEU A 240 -7.75 -15.81 -9.21
CA LEU A 240 -6.50 -16.54 -9.40
C LEU A 240 -5.98 -16.41 -10.82
N PHE A 241 -6.85 -16.46 -11.84
CA PHE A 241 -6.46 -16.26 -13.23
C PHE A 241 -5.87 -14.87 -13.48
N VAL A 242 -6.55 -13.82 -13.00
CA VAL A 242 -6.05 -12.43 -13.08
C VAL A 242 -4.71 -12.32 -12.35
N LEU A 243 -4.62 -12.77 -11.10
CA LEU A 243 -3.42 -12.67 -10.28
C LEU A 243 -2.23 -13.44 -10.87
N VAL A 244 -2.43 -14.67 -11.33
CA VAL A 244 -1.37 -15.48 -11.96
C VAL A 244 -0.88 -14.83 -13.24
N THR A 245 -1.80 -14.28 -14.06
CA THR A 245 -1.42 -13.58 -15.29
C THR A 245 -0.63 -12.31 -14.99
N LEU A 246 -1.02 -11.54 -13.98
CA LEU A 246 -0.29 -10.36 -13.52
C LEU A 246 1.12 -10.72 -13.04
N VAL A 247 1.25 -11.78 -12.24
CA VAL A 247 2.55 -12.23 -11.74
C VAL A 247 3.41 -12.80 -12.87
N SER A 248 2.82 -13.40 -13.92
CA SER A 248 3.56 -13.89 -15.08
C SER A 248 4.17 -12.78 -15.95
N GLY A 249 3.62 -11.56 -15.89
CA GLY A 249 4.09 -10.42 -16.67
C GLY A 249 3.80 -10.51 -18.18
N ILE A 250 3.00 -11.49 -18.60
CA ILE A 250 2.67 -11.73 -20.03
C ILE A 250 1.74 -10.63 -20.57
N VAL A 251 0.86 -10.09 -19.74
CA VAL A 251 -0.14 -9.09 -20.12
C VAL A 251 0.05 -7.85 -19.25
N ASP A 252 -0.12 -6.67 -19.86
CA ASP A 252 -0.08 -5.41 -19.14
C ASP A 252 -1.12 -5.40 -17.99
N PRO A 253 -0.73 -5.04 -16.75
CA PRO A 253 -1.63 -5.05 -15.62
C PRO A 253 -2.92 -4.24 -15.78
N MET A 254 -2.86 -3.09 -16.46
CA MET A 254 -4.04 -2.28 -16.74
C MET A 254 -5.05 -3.07 -17.56
N VAL A 255 -4.58 -3.73 -18.62
CA VAL A 255 -5.43 -4.53 -19.51
C VAL A 255 -6.02 -5.72 -18.75
N MET A 256 -5.22 -6.41 -17.94
CA MET A 256 -5.70 -7.58 -17.20
C MET A 256 -6.78 -7.22 -16.17
N PHE A 257 -6.61 -6.13 -15.41
CA PHE A 257 -7.65 -5.68 -14.49
C PHE A 257 -8.90 -5.16 -15.21
N MET A 258 -8.74 -4.53 -16.38
CA MET A 258 -9.88 -4.09 -17.19
C MET A 258 -10.73 -5.28 -17.64
N LEU A 259 -10.10 -6.32 -18.20
CA LEU A 259 -10.78 -7.56 -18.61
C LEU A 259 -11.38 -8.29 -17.41
N GLY A 260 -10.64 -8.35 -16.29
CA GLY A 260 -11.11 -8.92 -15.04
C GLY A 260 -12.36 -8.21 -14.51
N THR A 261 -12.40 -6.87 -14.56
CA THR A 261 -13.56 -6.06 -14.16
C THR A 261 -14.78 -6.38 -15.01
N VAL A 262 -14.62 -6.44 -16.33
CA VAL A 262 -15.71 -6.80 -17.25
C VAL A 262 -16.24 -8.20 -16.94
N ALA A 263 -15.34 -9.18 -16.79
CA ALA A 263 -15.73 -10.54 -16.42
C ALA A 263 -16.45 -10.59 -15.06
N ALA A 264 -15.93 -9.89 -14.05
CA ALA A 264 -16.54 -9.84 -12.72
C ALA A 264 -17.94 -9.24 -12.75
N LEU A 265 -18.18 -8.17 -13.51
CA LEU A 265 -19.49 -7.58 -13.71
C LEU A 265 -20.45 -8.55 -14.41
N ILE A 266 -20.06 -9.13 -15.54
CA ILE A 266 -20.93 -10.04 -16.30
C ILE A 266 -21.28 -11.28 -15.47
N ILE A 267 -20.32 -11.83 -14.75
CA ILE A 267 -20.51 -13.02 -13.91
C ILE A 267 -21.39 -12.71 -12.70
N ASN A 268 -21.17 -11.60 -11.99
CA ASN A 268 -21.84 -11.33 -10.70
C ASN A 268 -23.11 -10.49 -10.82
N TYR A 269 -23.19 -9.65 -11.84
CA TYR A 269 -24.26 -8.67 -12.03
C TYR A 269 -24.62 -8.59 -13.53
N PRO A 270 -25.32 -9.61 -14.11
CA PRO A 270 -25.64 -9.62 -15.54
C PRO A 270 -26.56 -8.47 -15.99
N ASP A 271 -27.36 -7.94 -15.05
CA ASP A 271 -28.25 -6.81 -15.29
C ASP A 271 -27.46 -5.49 -15.39
N VAL A 272 -27.70 -4.72 -16.45
CA VAL A 272 -26.97 -3.48 -16.76
C VAL A 272 -27.12 -2.42 -15.67
N LYS A 273 -28.31 -2.33 -15.03
CA LYS A 273 -28.53 -1.37 -13.95
C LYS A 273 -27.67 -1.74 -12.74
N GLN A 274 -27.62 -3.02 -12.36
CA GLN A 274 -26.71 -3.48 -11.30
C GLN A 274 -25.24 -3.22 -11.65
N GLN A 275 -24.81 -3.43 -12.90
CA GLN A 275 -23.44 -3.13 -13.32
C GLN A 275 -23.08 -1.67 -13.09
N ARG A 276 -23.96 -0.76 -13.50
CA ARG A 276 -23.78 0.68 -13.30
C ARG A 276 -23.72 1.02 -11.81
N GLU A 277 -24.65 0.50 -11.01
CA GLU A 277 -24.66 0.72 -9.56
C GLU A 277 -23.37 0.24 -8.87
N ARG A 278 -22.81 -0.90 -9.32
CA ARG A 278 -21.53 -1.40 -8.79
C ARG A 278 -20.35 -0.52 -9.21
N ILE A 279 -20.31 -0.05 -10.45
CA ILE A 279 -19.28 0.90 -10.89
C ILE A 279 -19.37 2.19 -10.07
N ASP A 280 -20.57 2.75 -9.92
CA ASP A 280 -20.79 4.00 -9.19
C ASP A 280 -20.40 3.88 -7.70
N ALA A 281 -20.65 2.72 -7.08
CA ALA A 281 -20.29 2.45 -5.68
C ALA A 281 -18.77 2.57 -5.43
N HIS A 282 -17.95 2.20 -6.41
CA HIS A 282 -16.48 2.21 -6.29
C HIS A 282 -15.82 3.38 -7.04
N ALA A 283 -16.60 4.16 -7.82
CA ALA A 283 -16.11 5.24 -8.67
C ALA A 283 -15.42 6.35 -7.87
N LYS A 284 -15.93 6.74 -6.70
CA LYS A 284 -15.32 7.79 -5.87
C LYS A 284 -13.89 7.43 -5.48
N ALA A 285 -13.67 6.19 -5.01
CA ALA A 285 -12.34 5.73 -4.62
C ALA A 285 -11.39 5.65 -5.82
N ALA A 286 -11.87 5.09 -6.94
CA ALA A 286 -11.10 4.97 -8.17
C ALA A 286 -10.70 6.34 -8.77
N LEU A 287 -11.65 7.27 -8.90
CA LEU A 287 -11.43 8.59 -9.51
C LEU A 287 -10.55 9.49 -8.66
N MET A 288 -10.73 9.49 -7.33
CA MET A 288 -9.89 10.29 -6.44
C MET A 288 -8.42 9.91 -6.61
N MET A 289 -8.14 8.62 -6.62
CA MET A 289 -6.77 8.13 -6.73
C MET A 289 -6.19 8.29 -8.15
N ALA A 290 -6.97 8.04 -9.20
CA ALA A 290 -6.56 8.31 -10.57
C ALA A 290 -6.18 9.79 -10.75
N SER A 291 -6.96 10.70 -10.17
CA SER A 291 -6.73 12.13 -10.29
C SER A 291 -5.45 12.57 -9.57
N VAL A 292 -5.14 11.98 -8.40
CA VAL A 292 -3.86 12.21 -7.70
C VAL A 292 -2.68 11.67 -8.52
N LEU A 293 -2.80 10.48 -9.11
CA LEU A 293 -1.73 9.91 -9.94
C LEU A 293 -1.47 10.76 -11.19
N LEU A 294 -2.52 11.21 -11.88
CA LEU A 294 -2.38 12.09 -13.04
C LEU A 294 -1.78 13.45 -12.66
N ALA A 295 -2.18 14.01 -11.50
CA ALA A 295 -1.57 15.22 -10.94
C ALA A 295 -0.08 15.03 -10.60
N ALA A 296 0.29 13.87 -10.06
CA ALA A 296 1.70 13.51 -9.84
C ALA A 296 2.47 13.34 -11.15
N GLY A 297 1.83 12.84 -12.21
CA GLY A 297 2.36 12.83 -13.55
C GLY A 297 2.63 14.24 -14.07
N ALA A 298 1.70 15.17 -13.88
CA ALA A 298 1.90 16.58 -14.21
C ALA A 298 3.07 17.18 -13.42
N PHE A 299 3.14 16.93 -12.11
CA PHE A 299 4.25 17.37 -11.25
C PHE A 299 5.59 16.88 -11.76
N THR A 300 5.73 15.56 -11.92
CA THR A 300 7.00 14.94 -12.32
C THR A 300 7.37 15.33 -13.74
N GLY A 301 6.38 15.44 -14.64
CA GLY A 301 6.56 15.93 -16.00
C GLY A 301 7.16 17.32 -16.03
N ILE A 302 6.63 18.26 -15.24
CA ILE A 302 7.17 19.62 -15.12
C ILE A 302 8.57 19.59 -14.51
N MET A 303 8.76 18.95 -13.36
CA MET A 303 10.01 18.99 -12.61
C MET A 303 11.17 18.35 -13.39
N SER A 304 10.90 17.27 -14.13
CA SER A 304 11.86 16.62 -15.03
C SER A 304 12.07 17.42 -16.31
N GLY A 305 10.99 17.83 -16.99
CA GLY A 305 11.05 18.51 -18.29
C GLY A 305 11.68 19.90 -18.22
N THR A 306 11.59 20.58 -17.08
CA THR A 306 12.27 21.86 -16.82
C THR A 306 13.71 21.70 -16.33
N GLY A 307 14.16 20.47 -16.05
CA GLY A 307 15.49 20.20 -15.48
C GLY A 307 15.64 20.54 -13.99
N MET A 308 14.55 20.89 -13.28
CA MET A 308 14.61 21.20 -11.85
C MET A 308 15.08 20.01 -11.03
N LEU A 309 14.60 18.79 -11.29
CA LEU A 309 15.09 17.59 -10.59
C LEU A 309 16.60 17.41 -10.76
N THR A 310 17.10 17.56 -11.98
CA THR A 310 18.54 17.43 -12.27
C THR A 310 19.34 18.49 -11.51
N ALA A 311 18.87 19.74 -11.52
CA ALA A 311 19.55 20.83 -10.83
C ALA A 311 19.57 20.64 -9.31
N MET A 312 18.47 20.17 -8.71
CA MET A 312 18.40 19.85 -7.28
C MET A 312 19.31 18.68 -6.91
N ALA A 313 19.31 17.64 -7.74
CA ALA A 313 20.16 16.48 -7.57
C ALA A 313 21.64 16.88 -7.57
N GLN A 314 22.08 17.73 -8.50
CA GLN A 314 23.46 18.23 -8.54
C GLN A 314 23.90 18.93 -7.24
N VAL A 315 23.00 19.65 -6.56
CA VAL A 315 23.30 20.28 -5.25
C VAL A 315 23.50 19.21 -4.16
N LEU A 316 22.66 18.17 -4.15
CA LEU A 316 22.80 17.07 -3.18
C LEU A 316 24.09 16.28 -3.42
N VAL A 317 24.42 16.00 -4.68
CA VAL A 317 25.61 15.25 -5.07
C VAL A 317 26.91 15.94 -4.61
N GLN A 318 26.96 17.27 -4.56
CA GLN A 318 28.13 18.00 -4.04
C GLN A 318 28.43 17.72 -2.56
N HIS A 319 27.44 17.23 -1.81
CA HIS A 319 27.55 16.96 -0.37
C HIS A 319 27.65 15.45 -0.05
N VAL A 320 27.48 14.58 -1.05
CA VAL A 320 27.55 13.13 -0.90
C VAL A 320 28.80 12.61 -1.60
N PRO A 321 29.82 12.11 -0.86
CA PRO A 321 30.97 11.47 -1.49
C PRO A 321 30.53 10.31 -2.38
N VAL A 322 31.11 10.21 -3.59
CA VAL A 322 30.74 9.20 -4.59
C VAL A 322 30.83 7.78 -4.03
N GLU A 323 31.82 7.53 -3.15
CA GLU A 323 32.00 6.24 -2.48
C GLU A 323 30.84 5.85 -1.55
N HIS A 324 30.09 6.84 -1.04
CA HIS A 324 28.94 6.63 -0.18
C HIS A 324 27.61 6.54 -0.95
N ALA A 325 27.59 6.92 -2.22
CA ALA A 325 26.38 6.94 -3.02
C ALA A 325 25.73 5.55 -3.13
N ARG A 326 26.54 4.50 -3.25
CA ARG A 326 26.06 3.11 -3.29
C ARG A 326 25.23 2.72 -2.06
N HIS A 327 25.45 3.36 -0.91
CA HIS A 327 24.72 3.11 0.33
C HIS A 327 23.35 3.81 0.37
N MET A 328 23.03 4.69 -0.60
CA MET A 328 21.79 5.46 -0.60
C MET A 328 20.52 4.59 -0.55
N PRO A 329 20.37 3.51 -1.35
CA PRO A 329 19.21 2.63 -1.24
C PRO A 329 19.13 1.96 0.12
N PHE A 330 20.25 1.46 0.67
CA PHE A 330 20.26 0.82 1.97
C PHE A 330 19.82 1.76 3.10
N VAL A 331 20.41 2.96 3.16
CA VAL A 331 20.07 3.99 4.16
C VAL A 331 18.61 4.40 4.00
N LEU A 332 18.16 4.66 2.77
CA LEU A 332 16.76 4.99 2.49
C LEU A 332 15.83 3.88 2.98
N GLY A 333 16.15 2.62 2.68
CA GLY A 333 15.38 1.46 3.12
C GLY A 333 15.24 1.42 4.64
N LEU A 334 16.32 1.63 5.39
CA LEU A 334 16.28 1.62 6.85
C LEU A 334 15.43 2.75 7.42
N VAL A 335 15.54 3.97 6.89
CA VAL A 335 14.79 5.13 7.43
C VAL A 335 13.37 5.25 6.86
N SER A 336 13.02 4.46 5.85
CA SER A 336 11.76 4.57 5.11
C SER A 336 10.51 4.46 6.00
N MET A 337 10.48 3.52 6.94
CA MET A 337 9.35 3.34 7.86
C MET A 337 9.24 4.51 8.87
N PRO A 338 10.31 4.95 9.55
CA PRO A 338 10.28 6.17 10.35
C PRO A 338 9.82 7.40 9.57
N LEU A 339 10.27 7.55 8.32
CA LEU A 339 9.83 8.64 7.45
C LEU A 339 8.32 8.60 7.17
N SER A 340 7.64 7.46 7.33
CA SER A 340 6.18 7.39 7.23
C SER A 340 5.46 8.16 8.33
N LEU A 341 6.12 8.42 9.47
CA LEU A 341 5.54 9.20 10.55
C LEU A 341 5.63 10.71 10.29
N LEU A 342 6.51 11.12 9.38
CA LEU A 342 6.81 12.52 9.07
C LEU A 342 6.21 12.98 7.74
N PHE A 343 6.09 12.06 6.78
CA PHE A 343 5.64 12.36 5.43
C PHE A 343 4.44 11.50 5.07
N ASP A 344 3.39 12.14 4.54
CA ASP A 344 2.28 11.42 3.92
C ASP A 344 2.75 10.75 2.61
N PRO A 345 1.99 9.76 2.08
CA PRO A 345 2.41 9.01 0.90
C PRO A 345 2.72 9.89 -0.31
N ASP A 346 1.87 10.86 -0.61
CA ASP A 346 1.95 11.62 -1.85
C ASP A 346 3.14 12.59 -1.80
N SER A 347 3.26 13.29 -0.68
CA SER A 347 4.39 14.15 -0.34
C SER A 347 5.73 13.41 -0.51
N PHE A 348 5.89 12.24 0.11
CA PHE A 348 7.15 11.50 0.01
C PHE A 348 7.42 11.00 -1.42
N TYR A 349 6.48 10.26 -1.99
CA TYR A 349 6.72 9.56 -3.25
C TYR A 349 6.82 10.51 -4.44
N PHE A 350 6.08 11.62 -4.46
CA PHE A 350 6.12 12.55 -5.58
C PHE A 350 7.06 13.73 -5.34
N GLY A 351 7.32 14.11 -4.09
CA GLY A 351 8.27 15.17 -3.75
C GLY A 351 9.70 14.67 -3.53
N ILE A 352 9.92 13.82 -2.53
CA ILE A 352 11.27 13.43 -2.09
C ILE A 352 11.89 12.37 -3.00
N LEU A 353 11.15 11.29 -3.29
CA LEU A 353 11.71 10.13 -3.99
C LEU A 353 12.33 10.47 -5.36
N PRO A 354 11.72 11.30 -6.24
CA PRO A 354 12.31 11.64 -7.52
C PRO A 354 13.65 12.37 -7.39
N VAL A 355 13.78 13.24 -6.38
CA VAL A 355 15.03 13.95 -6.11
C VAL A 355 16.12 13.00 -5.64
N LEU A 356 15.77 12.09 -4.72
CA LEU A 356 16.72 11.08 -4.23
C LEU A 356 17.15 10.12 -5.35
N ALA A 357 16.21 9.72 -6.21
CA ALA A 357 16.48 8.85 -7.35
C ALA A 357 17.35 9.53 -8.42
N GLU A 358 17.08 10.78 -8.75
CA GLU A 358 17.92 11.52 -9.71
C GLU A 358 19.32 11.80 -9.14
N SER A 359 19.42 12.08 -7.84
CA SER A 359 20.71 12.22 -7.14
C SER A 359 21.52 10.94 -7.18
N GLY A 360 20.87 9.80 -6.88
CA GLY A 360 21.49 8.48 -6.98
C GLY A 360 21.96 8.18 -8.40
N LYS A 361 21.13 8.46 -9.40
CA LYS A 361 21.46 8.27 -10.82
C LYS A 361 22.69 9.04 -11.27
N LEU A 362 22.81 10.32 -10.87
CA LEU A 362 24.02 11.13 -11.14
C LEU A 362 25.29 10.54 -10.49
N LEU A 363 25.11 9.77 -9.41
CA LEU A 363 26.18 9.07 -8.69
C LEU A 363 26.33 7.58 -9.08
N GLY A 364 25.63 7.12 -10.13
CA GLY A 364 25.71 5.74 -10.63
C GLY A 364 24.80 4.73 -9.94
N VAL A 365 23.87 5.14 -9.08
CA VAL A 365 22.85 4.28 -8.46
C VAL A 365 21.62 4.18 -9.36
N PRO A 366 21.17 2.97 -9.75
CA PRO A 366 19.96 2.80 -10.54
C PRO A 366 18.71 3.33 -9.80
N PRO A 367 17.87 4.18 -10.43
CA PRO A 367 16.62 4.69 -9.82
C PRO A 367 15.68 3.61 -9.28
N VAL A 368 15.65 2.44 -9.91
CA VAL A 368 14.85 1.29 -9.46
C VAL A 368 15.22 0.85 -8.03
N GLN A 369 16.50 0.94 -7.65
CA GLN A 369 16.95 0.57 -6.31
C GLN A 369 16.44 1.54 -5.25
N MET A 370 16.33 2.83 -5.59
CA MET A 370 15.73 3.84 -4.71
C MET A 370 14.23 3.60 -4.54
N ALA A 371 13.54 3.19 -5.61
CA ALA A 371 12.14 2.77 -5.56
C ALA A 371 11.96 1.56 -4.62
N GLN A 372 12.77 0.52 -4.83
CA GLN A 372 12.75 -0.71 -4.04
C GLN A 372 13.04 -0.44 -2.56
N ALA A 373 14.04 0.40 -2.27
CA ALA A 373 14.37 0.83 -0.91
C ALA A 373 13.21 1.56 -0.23
N ALA A 374 12.62 2.56 -0.90
CA ALA A 374 11.48 3.29 -0.35
C ALA A 374 10.31 2.36 0.01
N LEU A 375 10.03 1.37 -0.84
CA LEU A 375 8.94 0.42 -0.63
C LEU A 375 9.12 -0.48 0.59
N LEU A 376 10.32 -0.65 1.14
CA LEU A 376 10.51 -1.54 2.29
C LEU A 376 9.99 -0.98 3.62
N GLY A 377 9.60 0.28 3.64
CA GLY A 377 8.95 0.85 4.82
C GLY A 377 8.04 2.02 4.54
N GLN A 378 8.35 2.86 3.55
CA GLN A 378 7.65 4.13 3.39
C GLN A 378 6.22 3.92 2.89
N MET A 379 5.26 4.09 3.81
CA MET A 379 3.84 3.81 3.62
C MET A 379 3.52 2.37 3.18
N THR A 380 4.50 1.48 3.31
CA THR A 380 4.34 0.03 3.16
C THR A 380 4.20 -0.58 4.55
N THR A 381 5.26 -0.65 5.34
CA THR A 381 5.12 -1.04 6.76
C THR A 381 4.65 0.15 7.61
N GLY A 382 4.93 1.40 7.23
CA GLY A 382 4.60 2.56 8.05
C GLY A 382 3.15 3.08 7.95
N PHE A 383 2.40 2.74 6.90
CA PHE A 383 1.02 3.26 6.75
C PHE A 383 0.05 2.89 7.86
N PRO A 384 0.11 1.72 8.52
CA PRO A 384 -0.86 1.34 9.56
C PRO A 384 -0.65 2.06 10.91
N VAL A 385 0.47 2.77 11.07
CA VAL A 385 0.84 3.46 12.32
C VAL A 385 1.06 4.96 12.12
N SER A 386 1.14 5.43 10.88
CA SER A 386 1.30 6.85 10.57
C SER A 386 0.02 7.64 10.89
N PRO A 387 0.10 8.74 11.67
CA PRO A 387 -1.05 9.61 11.91
C PRO A 387 -1.45 10.42 10.65
N LEU A 388 -0.69 10.26 9.56
CA LEU A 388 -0.94 10.92 8.27
C LEU A 388 -1.83 10.08 7.36
N THR A 389 -2.23 8.88 7.78
CA THR A 389 -3.08 7.98 7.01
C THR A 389 -4.41 7.72 7.73
N PRO A 390 -5.55 7.65 7.01
CA PRO A 390 -6.82 7.24 7.59
C PRO A 390 -6.81 5.80 8.14
N ALA A 391 -5.95 4.94 7.59
CA ALA A 391 -5.84 3.53 7.99
C ALA A 391 -5.50 3.37 9.47
N THR A 392 -4.60 4.20 10.01
CA THR A 392 -4.24 4.19 11.43
C THR A 392 -5.45 4.47 12.31
N PHE A 393 -6.27 5.46 11.96
CA PHE A 393 -7.50 5.80 12.69
C PHE A 393 -8.58 4.73 12.56
N LEU A 394 -8.67 4.09 11.40
CA LEU A 394 -9.57 2.96 11.18
C LEU A 394 -9.19 1.78 12.08
N ILE A 395 -7.90 1.43 12.21
CA ILE A 395 -7.45 0.33 13.06
C ILE A 395 -7.84 0.57 14.52
N VAL A 396 -7.50 1.75 15.05
CA VAL A 396 -7.76 2.08 16.46
C VAL A 396 -9.27 2.19 16.74
N GLY A 397 -10.02 2.77 15.80
CA GLY A 397 -11.49 2.86 15.90
C GLY A 397 -12.18 1.49 15.87
N LEU A 398 -11.71 0.56 15.04
CA LEU A 398 -12.30 -0.78 14.93
C LEU A 398 -11.90 -1.70 16.08
N THR A 399 -10.68 -1.57 16.61
CA THR A 399 -10.20 -2.41 17.72
C THR A 399 -10.54 -1.84 19.10
N GLY A 400 -10.81 -0.55 19.19
CA GLY A 400 -11.05 0.15 20.46
C GLY A 400 -9.79 0.30 21.31
N VAL A 401 -8.60 0.25 20.70
CA VAL A 401 -7.33 0.57 21.37
C VAL A 401 -6.98 2.03 21.18
N GLU A 402 -6.28 2.64 22.12
CA GLU A 402 -5.84 4.03 21.98
C GLU A 402 -4.71 4.18 20.95
N LEU A 403 -4.67 5.32 20.26
CA LEU A 403 -3.67 5.57 19.21
C LEU A 403 -2.23 5.43 19.71
N ALA A 404 -1.95 6.02 20.88
CA ALA A 404 -0.61 5.96 21.47
C ALA A 404 -0.22 4.53 21.85
N GLU A 405 -1.16 3.71 22.29
CA GLU A 405 -0.90 2.30 22.62
C GLU A 405 -0.64 1.47 21.38
N HIS A 406 -1.44 1.65 20.33
CA HIS A 406 -1.23 1.02 19.03
C HIS A 406 0.14 1.36 18.46
N GLN A 407 0.51 2.65 18.43
CA GLN A 407 1.81 3.08 17.93
C GLN A 407 2.97 2.50 18.75
N LYS A 408 2.93 2.64 20.08
CA LYS A 408 3.99 2.11 20.96
C LYS A 408 4.17 0.60 20.81
N PHE A 409 3.07 -0.14 20.66
CA PHE A 409 3.12 -1.59 20.52
C PHE A 409 3.53 -2.05 19.12
N THR A 410 3.01 -1.42 18.07
CA THR A 410 3.10 -1.92 16.69
C THR A 410 4.32 -1.39 15.94
N ILE A 411 4.78 -0.15 16.21
CA ILE A 411 5.95 0.44 15.52
C ILE A 411 7.20 -0.46 15.60
N PRO A 412 7.58 -1.03 16.77
CA PRO A 412 8.77 -1.88 16.85
C PRO A 412 8.73 -3.08 15.91
N PHE A 413 7.56 -3.72 15.74
CA PHE A 413 7.41 -4.88 14.85
C PHE A 413 7.48 -4.48 13.38
N LEU A 414 6.80 -3.40 13.00
CA LEU A 414 6.83 -2.89 11.62
C LEU A 414 8.22 -2.40 11.23
N PHE A 415 8.92 -1.73 12.14
CA PHE A 415 10.30 -1.32 11.93
C PHE A 415 11.23 -2.53 11.83
N ALA A 416 11.07 -3.54 12.68
CA ALA A 416 11.82 -4.79 12.58
C ALA A 416 11.57 -5.49 11.23
N ALA A 417 10.33 -5.54 10.75
CA ALA A 417 10.01 -6.07 9.42
C ALA A 417 10.76 -5.30 8.32
N THR A 418 10.74 -3.97 8.36
CA THR A 418 11.51 -3.12 7.42
C THR A 418 13.00 -3.43 7.47
N VAL A 419 13.60 -3.46 8.65
CA VAL A 419 15.04 -3.76 8.81
C VAL A 419 15.38 -5.12 8.22
N ILE A 420 14.63 -6.17 8.58
CA ILE A 420 14.84 -7.53 8.08
C ILE A 420 14.73 -7.57 6.55
N MET A 421 13.71 -6.92 5.99
CA MET A 421 13.51 -6.86 4.54
C MET A 421 14.64 -6.09 3.84
N VAL A 422 15.13 -5.00 4.42
CA VAL A 422 16.26 -4.21 3.88
C VAL A 422 17.54 -5.04 3.84
N PHE A 423 17.88 -5.72 4.94
CA PHE A 423 19.03 -6.62 4.95
C PHE A 423 18.85 -7.79 3.97
N THR A 424 17.63 -8.32 3.84
CA THR A 424 17.33 -9.36 2.84
C THR A 424 17.56 -8.86 1.42
N ALA A 425 17.12 -7.63 1.10
CA ALA A 425 17.32 -7.02 -0.20
C ALA A 425 18.81 -6.85 -0.53
N VAL A 426 19.65 -6.52 0.45
CA VAL A 426 21.11 -6.52 0.31
C VAL A 426 21.65 -7.93 0.06
N LEU A 427 21.24 -8.91 0.86
CA LEU A 427 21.72 -10.29 0.76
C LEU A 427 21.39 -10.96 -0.57
N VAL A 428 20.21 -10.66 -1.13
CA VAL A 428 19.78 -11.19 -2.43
C VAL A 428 20.23 -10.32 -3.61
N GLY A 429 20.99 -9.25 -3.36
CA GLY A 429 21.61 -8.43 -4.40
C GLY A 429 20.68 -7.45 -5.11
N VAL A 430 19.54 -7.06 -4.50
CA VAL A 430 18.63 -6.04 -5.06
C VAL A 430 19.33 -4.68 -5.11
N PHE A 431 20.00 -4.31 -4.02
CA PHE A 431 20.86 -3.13 -3.93
C PHE A 431 22.02 -3.38 -2.98
N PRO A 432 23.18 -2.71 -3.16
CA PRO A 432 24.33 -2.92 -2.29
C PRO A 432 24.08 -2.39 -0.88
N LEU A 433 24.81 -2.95 0.09
CA LEU A 433 24.96 -2.36 1.42
C LEU A 433 25.51 -0.96 1.28
#